data_AF-A0AAE3KXL5-F1
#
_entry.id   AF-A0AAE3KXL5-F1
#
_cell.length_a   1.000
_cell.length_b   1.000
_cell.length_c   1.000
_cell.angle_alpha   90.00
_cell.angle_beta   90.00
_cell.angle_gamma   90.00
#
_symmetry.space_group_name_H-M   'P 1'
#
loop_
_entity.id
_entity.type
_entity.pdbx_description
1 polymer ?
#
loop_
_entity_poly.entity_id
_entity_poly.type
_entity_poly.pdbx_seq_one_letter_code
_entity_poly.pdbx_strand_id
1 'polypeptide(L)'
;MYFSKWLLKSNKPVDPYQLHKIIWQLFPDKVNDERSFLFRIESTRQKCEQHILLQSISQPQATSGELIMLKEPKEVHFDLKAGNSYRFMLCANPTKKINDKDGKTENQGKVRVPVIHDDEIVAWLKRQLVGSAEVDSVELIKKDLLHFYKNKPGDKHIGKIQTVTFLGTLTVEEPELLTAKISNGVGPAKSFGCGLLTLARI
;
A
#
# COMPACT_ATOMS: atom_id res chain seq x y z
N MET A 1 13.69 -3.52 9.12
CA MET A 1 12.36 -2.83 9.18
C MET A 1 11.43 -3.65 10.06
N TYR A 2 10.42 -3.04 10.67
CA TYR A 2 9.50 -3.73 11.59
C TYR A 2 8.22 -4.14 10.88
N PHE A 3 7.71 -5.33 11.22
CA PHE A 3 6.37 -5.79 10.85
C PHE A 3 5.54 -6.05 12.09
N SER A 4 4.30 -5.57 12.10
CA SER A 4 3.35 -5.78 13.19
C SER A 4 1.95 -6.01 12.64
N LYS A 5 1.07 -6.61 13.45
CA LYS A 5 -0.35 -6.76 13.10
C LYS A 5 -1.20 -6.00 14.09
N TRP A 6 -2.20 -5.31 13.57
CA TRP A 6 -3.11 -4.48 14.33
C TRP A 6 -4.55 -4.77 13.95
N LEU A 7 -5.45 -4.55 14.90
CA LEU A 7 -6.89 -4.56 14.70
C LEU A 7 -7.41 -3.16 14.96
N LEU A 8 -8.03 -2.55 13.95
CA LEU A 8 -8.86 -1.39 14.17
C LEU A 8 -10.23 -1.87 14.65
N LYS A 9 -10.55 -1.59 15.92
CA LYS A 9 -11.90 -1.76 16.44
C LYS A 9 -12.68 -0.48 16.22
N SER A 10 -13.64 -0.51 15.30
CA SER A 10 -14.59 0.57 15.14
C SER A 10 -16.02 0.03 15.10
N ASN A 11 -16.97 0.84 15.56
CA ASN A 11 -18.39 0.54 15.45
C ASN A 11 -18.96 0.95 14.08
N LYS A 12 -18.19 1.70 13.28
CA LYS A 12 -18.60 2.22 11.97
C LYS A 12 -17.46 2.06 10.96
N PRO A 13 -17.75 2.05 9.64
CA PRO A 13 -16.70 2.11 8.63
C PRO A 13 -15.85 3.37 8.81
N VAL A 14 -14.53 3.21 8.84
CA VAL A 14 -13.58 4.31 8.96
C VAL A 14 -13.14 4.75 7.56
N ASP A 15 -13.21 6.06 7.31
CA ASP A 15 -12.74 6.64 6.06
C ASP A 15 -11.23 6.37 5.86
N PRO A 16 -10.77 6.00 4.65
CA PRO A 16 -9.36 5.68 4.41
C PRO A 16 -8.36 6.79 4.81
N TYR A 17 -8.75 8.07 4.70
CA TYR A 17 -7.90 9.18 5.13
C TYR A 17 -7.83 9.30 6.66
N GLN A 18 -8.93 9.00 7.37
CA GLN A 18 -8.94 8.93 8.83
C GLN A 18 -8.12 7.73 9.33
N LEU A 19 -8.23 6.58 8.67
CA LEU A 19 -7.42 5.41 8.98
C LEU A 19 -5.91 5.73 8.93
N HIS A 20 -5.47 6.45 7.90
CA HIS A 20 -4.09 6.92 7.80
C HIS A 20 -3.67 7.75 9.02
N LYS A 21 -4.51 8.69 9.47
CA LYS A 21 -4.22 9.52 10.65
C LYS A 21 -4.15 8.68 11.93
N ILE A 22 -5.04 7.71 12.09
CA ILE A 22 -5.05 6.80 13.24
C ILE A 22 -3.75 5.98 13.28
N ILE A 23 -3.31 5.42 12.14
CA ILE A 23 -2.04 4.66 12.08
C ILE A 23 -0.83 5.58 12.36
N TRP A 24 -0.88 6.84 11.92
CA TRP A 24 0.19 7.80 12.19
C TRP A 24 0.43 8.05 13.68
N GLN A 25 -0.62 7.94 14.51
CA GLN A 25 -0.51 8.13 15.96
C GLN A 25 0.41 7.09 16.63
N LEU A 26 0.68 5.95 15.98
CA LEU A 26 1.65 4.96 16.47
C LEU A 26 3.10 5.47 16.47
N PHE A 27 3.37 6.65 15.91
CA PHE A 27 4.70 7.25 15.79
C PHE A 27 4.73 8.70 16.33
N PRO A 28 4.52 8.92 17.65
CA PRO A 28 4.38 10.26 18.23
C PRO A 28 5.64 11.13 18.11
N ASP A 29 6.84 10.51 18.12
CA ASP A 29 8.11 11.23 17.99
C ASP A 29 8.43 11.66 16.54
N LYS A 30 7.51 11.41 15.61
CA LYS A 30 7.69 11.53 14.15
C LYS A 30 6.57 12.29 13.45
N VAL A 31 5.87 13.16 14.18
CA VAL A 31 4.70 13.91 13.67
C VAL A 31 5.06 14.82 12.49
N ASN A 32 6.28 15.37 12.46
CA ASN A 32 6.75 16.27 11.39
C ASN A 32 7.63 15.57 10.33
N ASP A 33 7.90 14.28 10.48
CA ASP A 33 8.74 13.54 9.52
C ASP A 33 7.92 13.09 8.31
N GLU A 34 8.61 12.78 7.20
CA GLU A 34 7.96 12.10 6.09
C GLU A 34 7.46 10.71 6.51
N ARG A 35 6.37 10.23 5.86
CA ARG A 35 5.73 8.95 6.22
C ARG A 35 6.74 7.79 6.16
N SER A 36 7.04 7.21 7.31
CA SER A 36 8.01 6.12 7.48
C SER A 36 7.39 4.72 7.55
N PHE A 37 6.11 4.59 7.17
CA PHE A 37 5.36 3.34 7.20
C PHE A 37 4.53 3.07 5.94
N LEU A 38 4.23 1.79 5.74
CA LEU A 38 3.31 1.23 4.77
C LEU A 38 2.36 0.28 5.49
N PHE A 39 1.14 0.18 5.01
CA PHE A 39 0.19 -0.77 5.59
C PHE A 39 -0.68 -1.39 4.51
N ARG A 40 -1.31 -2.50 4.86
CA ARG A 40 -2.32 -3.16 4.04
C ARG A 40 -3.46 -3.60 4.92
N ILE A 41 -4.68 -3.37 4.45
CA ILE A 41 -5.89 -3.85 5.11
C ILE A 41 -6.09 -5.31 4.69
N GLU A 42 -5.95 -6.22 5.64
CA GLU A 42 -6.29 -7.63 5.49
C GLU A 42 -7.77 -7.76 5.85
N SER A 43 -8.63 -8.02 4.86
CA SER A 43 -10.09 -8.02 5.07
C SER A 43 -10.50 -8.99 6.17
N THR A 44 -11.48 -8.59 6.98
CA THR A 44 -12.23 -9.50 7.84
C THR A 44 -13.61 -9.75 7.26
N ARG A 45 -14.30 -10.80 7.73
CA ARG A 45 -15.71 -11.05 7.38
C ARG A 45 -16.67 -10.03 8.03
N GLN A 46 -16.18 -9.12 8.88
CA GLN A 46 -16.99 -8.15 9.62
C GLN A 46 -16.79 -6.74 9.07
N LYS A 47 -17.88 -6.00 8.85
CA LYS A 47 -17.85 -4.69 8.16
C LYS A 47 -17.08 -3.59 8.90
N CYS A 48 -16.89 -3.71 10.22
CA CYS A 48 -16.34 -2.63 11.05
C CYS A 48 -15.01 -2.98 11.74
N GLU A 49 -14.57 -4.24 11.66
CA GLU A 49 -13.26 -4.66 12.16
C GLU A 49 -12.27 -4.80 11.00
N GLN A 50 -11.14 -4.12 11.08
CA GLN A 50 -10.12 -4.15 10.02
C GLN A 50 -8.80 -4.69 10.59
N HIS A 51 -8.34 -5.82 10.07
CA HIS A 51 -6.98 -6.28 10.35
C HIS A 51 -5.99 -5.53 9.47
N ILE A 52 -4.90 -5.09 10.05
CA ILE A 52 -3.90 -4.24 9.40
C ILE A 52 -2.56 -4.92 9.56
N LEU A 53 -1.92 -5.22 8.42
CA LEU A 53 -0.49 -5.51 8.38
C LEU A 53 0.25 -4.18 8.23
N LEU A 54 1.13 -3.88 9.17
CA LEU A 54 1.92 -2.65 9.21
C LEU A 54 3.39 -2.98 9.02
N GLN A 55 4.05 -2.28 8.10
CA GLN A 55 5.49 -2.23 7.93
C GLN A 55 5.99 -0.81 8.25
N SER A 56 7.00 -0.69 9.09
CA SER A 56 7.55 0.62 9.47
C SER A 56 9.07 0.59 9.64
N ILE A 57 9.71 1.74 9.43
CA ILE A 57 11.16 1.90 9.68
C ILE A 57 11.42 1.97 11.18
N SER A 58 10.61 2.74 11.91
CA SER A 58 10.66 2.85 13.38
C SER A 58 9.70 1.86 14.02
N GLN A 59 9.98 1.47 15.27
CA GLN A 59 9.08 0.61 16.04
C GLN A 59 7.79 1.37 16.37
N PRO A 60 6.61 0.85 16.01
CA PRO A 60 5.34 1.48 16.36
C PRO A 60 5.09 1.32 17.86
N GLN A 61 4.63 2.39 18.50
CA GLN A 61 4.29 2.42 19.91
C GLN A 61 2.78 2.18 20.07
N ALA A 62 2.40 1.33 21.02
CA ALA A 62 1.00 1.15 21.36
C ALA A 62 0.45 2.46 21.94
N THR A 63 -0.66 2.94 21.39
CA THR A 63 -1.36 4.12 21.91
C THR A 63 -2.65 3.71 22.61
N SER A 64 -3.11 4.52 23.56
CA SER A 64 -4.47 4.40 24.11
C SER A 64 -5.46 4.85 23.02
N GLY A 65 -5.91 3.93 22.17
CA GLY A 65 -6.70 4.28 21.00
C GLY A 65 -7.47 3.10 20.37
N GLU A 66 -8.00 3.34 19.17
CA GLU A 66 -8.84 2.39 18.41
C GLU A 66 -8.06 1.21 17.81
N LEU A 67 -6.72 1.29 17.82
CA LEU A 67 -5.82 0.27 17.30
C LEU A 67 -5.34 -0.65 18.42
N ILE A 68 -5.70 -1.93 18.30
CA ILE A 68 -5.26 -3.00 19.19
C ILE A 68 -4.12 -3.76 18.52
N MET A 69 -2.99 -3.87 19.19
CA MET A 69 -1.86 -4.66 18.71
C MET A 69 -2.21 -6.15 18.81
N LEU A 70 -2.21 -6.86 17.68
CA LEU A 70 -2.43 -8.31 17.59
C LEU A 70 -1.13 -9.10 17.55
N LYS A 71 -0.09 -8.53 16.93
CA LYS A 71 1.27 -9.08 16.91
C LYS A 71 2.27 -7.96 17.15
N GLU A 72 3.15 -8.19 18.11
CA GLU A 72 4.23 -7.28 18.44
C GLU A 72 5.13 -6.98 17.24
N PRO A 73 5.74 -5.77 17.19
CA PRO A 73 6.66 -5.41 16.13
C PRO A 73 7.86 -6.35 16.10
N LYS A 74 7.97 -7.12 15.03
CA LYS A 74 9.12 -7.98 14.76
C LYS A 74 10.03 -7.29 13.76
N GLU A 75 11.30 -7.16 14.09
CA GLU A 75 12.31 -6.76 13.12
C GLU A 75 12.52 -7.86 12.08
N VAL A 76 12.41 -7.47 10.81
CA VAL A 76 12.60 -8.36 9.67
C VAL A 76 13.74 -7.80 8.82
N HIS A 77 14.70 -8.68 8.58
CA HIS A 77 15.82 -8.50 7.66
C HIS A 77 15.55 -9.37 6.42
N PHE A 78 15.53 -8.75 5.25
CA PHE A 78 15.34 -9.46 3.99
C PHE A 78 16.71 -9.92 3.46
N ASP A 79 17.02 -11.19 3.66
CA ASP A 79 18.16 -11.85 3.00
C ASP A 79 17.69 -12.39 1.64
N LEU A 80 17.65 -11.49 0.65
CA LEU A 80 17.31 -11.79 -0.73
C LEU A 80 18.57 -12.13 -1.51
N LYS A 81 18.50 -13.15 -2.37
CA LYS A 81 19.61 -13.55 -3.24
C LYS A 81 19.14 -13.50 -4.69
N ALA A 82 19.98 -12.96 -5.56
CA ALA A 82 19.72 -12.96 -6.99
C ALA A 82 19.48 -14.40 -7.48
N GLY A 83 18.51 -14.56 -8.37
CA GLY A 83 18.07 -15.85 -8.90
C GLY A 83 17.11 -16.64 -7.99
N ASN A 84 16.89 -16.25 -6.73
CA ASN A 84 15.88 -16.90 -5.89
C ASN A 84 14.47 -16.45 -6.26
N SER A 85 13.52 -17.39 -6.23
CA SER A 85 12.11 -17.11 -6.48
C SER A 85 11.30 -17.02 -5.17
N TYR A 86 10.31 -16.13 -5.16
CA TYR A 86 9.43 -15.86 -4.02
C TYR A 86 7.99 -15.72 -4.47
N ARG A 87 7.05 -16.15 -3.62
CA ARG A 87 5.65 -15.71 -3.74
C ARG A 87 5.58 -14.25 -3.30
N PHE A 88 4.79 -13.43 -3.99
CA PHE A 88 4.55 -12.06 -3.61
C PHE A 88 3.07 -11.73 -3.50
N MET A 89 2.78 -10.71 -2.69
CA MET A 89 1.48 -10.05 -2.63
C MET A 89 1.68 -8.54 -2.60
N LEU A 90 0.91 -7.83 -3.40
CA LEU A 90 0.92 -6.37 -3.48
C LEU A 90 -0.50 -5.84 -3.69
N CYS A 91 -0.96 -4.92 -2.83
CA CYS A 91 -2.10 -4.07 -3.15
C CYS A 91 -1.55 -2.74 -3.67
N ALA A 92 -1.89 -2.32 -4.87
CA ALA A 92 -1.41 -1.06 -5.45
C ALA A 92 -2.53 -0.26 -6.14
N ASN A 93 -2.22 0.96 -6.55
CA ASN A 93 -3.08 1.81 -7.38
C ASN A 93 -2.45 2.00 -8.76
N PRO A 94 -2.69 1.09 -9.73
CA PRO A 94 -2.17 1.21 -11.08
C PRO A 94 -2.74 2.44 -11.78
N THR A 95 -1.89 3.41 -12.07
CA THR A 95 -2.31 4.66 -12.72
C THR A 95 -1.34 5.09 -13.81
N LYS A 96 -1.88 5.85 -14.76
CA LYS A 96 -1.12 6.55 -15.80
C LYS A 96 -1.44 8.04 -15.76
N LYS A 97 -0.48 8.88 -16.17
CA LYS A 97 -0.71 10.32 -16.35
C LYS A 97 -1.12 10.55 -17.80
N ILE A 98 -2.22 11.27 -18.01
CA ILE A 98 -2.69 11.71 -19.31
C ILE A 98 -2.78 13.24 -19.33
N ASN A 99 -2.77 13.84 -20.50
CA ASN A 99 -3.04 15.27 -20.62
C ASN A 99 -4.49 15.56 -20.22
N ASP A 100 -4.67 16.61 -19.44
CA ASP A 100 -5.98 17.10 -19.03
C ASP A 100 -6.68 17.70 -20.26
N LYS A 101 -7.82 17.11 -20.64
CA LYS A 101 -8.62 17.62 -21.76
C LYS A 101 -9.32 18.93 -21.38
N ASP A 102 -9.51 19.19 -20.09
CA ASP A 102 -10.25 20.35 -19.58
C ASP A 102 -9.36 21.57 -19.27
N GLY A 103 -8.05 21.50 -19.59
CA GLY A 103 -7.17 22.67 -19.62
C GLY A 103 -6.95 23.37 -18.28
N LYS A 104 -7.12 22.68 -17.14
CA LYS A 104 -6.80 23.29 -15.84
C LYS A 104 -5.29 23.52 -15.74
N THR A 105 -4.92 24.77 -15.47
CA THR A 105 -3.53 25.26 -15.37
C THR A 105 -2.77 24.69 -14.16
N GLU A 106 -3.44 24.02 -13.24
CA GLU A 106 -2.81 23.32 -12.12
C GLU A 106 -2.21 21.99 -12.58
N ASN A 107 -1.01 21.65 -12.10
CA ASN A 107 -0.27 20.42 -12.43
C ASN A 107 0.18 20.26 -13.90
N GLN A 108 0.54 21.34 -14.59
CA GLN A 108 1.06 21.31 -15.96
C GLN A 108 0.10 20.63 -16.97
N GLY A 109 -1.21 20.65 -16.70
CA GLY A 109 -2.22 20.02 -17.56
C GLY A 109 -2.13 18.50 -17.62
N LYS A 110 -1.70 17.82 -16.54
CA LYS A 110 -1.67 16.34 -16.47
C LYS A 110 -2.53 15.82 -15.33
N VAL A 111 -3.40 14.85 -15.64
CA VAL A 111 -4.27 14.17 -14.68
C VAL A 111 -3.88 12.70 -14.55
N ARG A 112 -3.97 12.17 -13.33
CA ARG A 112 -3.76 10.75 -13.04
C ARG A 112 -5.06 10.00 -13.20
N VAL A 113 -5.08 9.02 -14.10
CA VAL A 113 -6.22 8.13 -14.34
C VAL A 113 -5.87 6.69 -14.00
N PRO A 114 -6.84 5.88 -13.52
CA PRO A 114 -6.62 4.46 -13.29
C PRO A 114 -6.33 3.73 -14.60
N VAL A 115 -5.50 2.71 -14.53
CA VAL A 115 -5.35 1.72 -15.60
C VAL A 115 -6.48 0.69 -15.44
N ILE A 116 -7.22 0.42 -16.52
CA ILE A 116 -8.48 -0.33 -16.45
C ILE A 116 -8.35 -1.74 -17.05
N HIS A 117 -7.56 -1.89 -18.13
CA HIS A 117 -7.38 -3.17 -18.81
C HIS A 117 -6.34 -4.06 -18.11
N ASP A 118 -6.66 -5.34 -17.98
CA ASP A 118 -5.89 -6.31 -17.19
C ASP A 118 -4.45 -6.46 -17.70
N ASP A 119 -4.26 -6.52 -19.02
CA ASP A 119 -2.93 -6.58 -19.63
C ASP A 119 -2.10 -5.33 -19.32
N GLU A 120 -2.72 -4.14 -19.34
CA GLU A 120 -2.05 -2.89 -18.96
C GLU A 120 -1.74 -2.83 -17.45
N ILE A 121 -2.61 -3.40 -16.61
CA ILE A 121 -2.43 -3.50 -15.15
C ILE A 121 -1.24 -4.41 -14.83
N VAL A 122 -1.13 -5.56 -15.51
CA VAL A 122 0.00 -6.47 -15.40
C VAL A 122 1.28 -5.83 -15.94
N ALA A 123 1.22 -5.17 -17.10
CA ALA A 123 2.36 -4.43 -17.64
C ALA A 123 2.81 -3.29 -16.72
N TRP A 124 1.87 -2.63 -16.03
CA TRP A 124 2.17 -1.65 -14.99
C TRP A 124 2.95 -2.27 -13.84
N LEU A 125 2.52 -3.43 -13.32
CA LEU A 125 3.22 -4.15 -12.26
C LEU A 125 4.65 -4.51 -12.68
N LYS A 126 4.80 -5.16 -13.85
CA LYS A 126 6.11 -5.56 -14.37
C LYS A 126 7.04 -4.35 -14.45
N ARG A 127 6.58 -3.23 -15.01
CA ARG A 127 7.36 -1.97 -15.07
C ARG A 127 7.77 -1.43 -13.70
N GLN A 128 6.97 -1.64 -12.64
CA GLN A 128 7.36 -1.19 -11.31
C GLN A 128 8.53 -1.98 -10.72
N LEU A 129 8.72 -3.23 -11.15
CA LEU A 129 9.70 -4.18 -10.62
C LEU A 129 10.91 -4.40 -11.54
N VAL A 130 10.89 -3.89 -12.78
CA VAL A 130 12.03 -3.91 -13.72
C VAL A 130 13.33 -3.50 -13.00
N GLY A 131 14.37 -4.32 -13.18
CA GLY A 131 15.70 -4.13 -12.61
C GLY A 131 15.82 -4.53 -11.15
N SER A 132 14.72 -4.92 -10.48
CA SER A 132 14.73 -5.44 -9.11
C SER A 132 14.28 -6.90 -9.04
N ALA A 133 13.28 -7.27 -9.85
CA ALA A 133 12.77 -8.62 -9.95
C ALA A 133 12.05 -8.84 -11.28
N GLU A 134 12.17 -10.06 -11.80
CA GLU A 134 11.36 -10.57 -12.89
C GLU A 134 10.06 -11.16 -12.33
N VAL A 135 8.92 -10.84 -12.95
CA VAL A 135 7.61 -11.38 -12.53
C VAL A 135 7.28 -12.62 -13.34
N ASP A 136 7.40 -13.79 -12.71
CA ASP A 136 7.18 -15.11 -13.34
C ASP A 136 5.69 -15.39 -13.58
N SER A 137 4.85 -15.08 -12.59
CA SER A 137 3.40 -15.27 -12.68
C SER A 137 2.65 -14.21 -11.90
N VAL A 138 1.43 -13.90 -12.33
CA VAL A 138 0.57 -12.91 -11.66
C VAL A 138 -0.91 -13.25 -11.81
N GLU A 139 -1.64 -13.07 -10.73
CA GLU A 139 -3.09 -13.18 -10.63
C GLU A 139 -3.65 -11.87 -10.05
N LEU A 140 -4.75 -11.38 -10.64
CA LEU A 140 -5.46 -10.20 -10.17
C LEU A 140 -6.61 -10.62 -9.25
N ILE A 141 -6.40 -10.54 -7.94
CA ILE A 141 -7.33 -11.08 -6.94
C ILE A 141 -8.53 -10.17 -6.73
N LYS A 142 -8.30 -8.86 -6.70
CA LYS A 142 -9.35 -7.90 -6.34
C LYS A 142 -9.09 -6.55 -7.00
N LYS A 143 -10.16 -5.92 -7.46
CA LYS A 143 -10.17 -4.54 -7.96
C LYS A 143 -11.23 -3.75 -7.20
N ASP A 144 -10.82 -2.84 -6.31
CA ASP A 144 -11.74 -2.05 -5.50
C ASP A 144 -11.66 -0.56 -5.82
N LEU A 145 -12.80 0.12 -5.75
CA LEU A 145 -12.85 1.57 -5.79
C LEU A 145 -13.00 2.13 -4.37
N LEU A 146 -11.93 2.71 -3.86
CA LEU A 146 -11.93 3.42 -2.58
C LEU A 146 -12.37 4.87 -2.76
N HIS A 147 -13.31 5.29 -1.94
CA HIS A 147 -13.72 6.68 -1.80
C HIS A 147 -13.16 7.24 -0.49
N PHE A 148 -12.67 8.47 -0.51
CA PHE A 148 -12.21 9.13 0.71
C PHE A 148 -12.56 10.62 0.75
N TYR A 149 -12.73 11.13 1.96
CA TYR A 149 -12.99 12.54 2.25
C TYR A 149 -11.79 13.17 2.96
N LYS A 150 -11.17 14.19 2.34
CA LYS A 150 -9.97 14.85 2.92
C LYS A 150 -10.30 15.68 4.18
N ASN A 151 -11.49 16.28 4.23
CA ASN A 151 -11.90 17.15 5.33
C ASN A 151 -12.95 16.47 6.22
N LYS A 152 -14.20 16.42 5.77
CA LYS A 152 -15.35 15.90 6.52
C LYS A 152 -16.21 14.99 5.64
N PRO A 153 -16.85 13.95 6.21
CA PRO A 153 -17.88 13.17 5.51
C PRO A 153 -18.97 14.10 4.96
N GLY A 154 -19.28 14.00 3.67
CA GLY A 154 -20.24 14.87 2.99
C GLY A 154 -19.65 16.11 2.32
N ASP A 155 -18.32 16.27 2.31
CA ASP A 155 -17.65 17.28 1.47
C ASP A 155 -17.88 16.98 -0.02
N LYS A 156 -17.99 18.03 -0.85
CA LYS A 156 -18.29 17.91 -2.29
C LYS A 156 -17.16 17.24 -3.08
N HIS A 157 -15.93 17.27 -2.56
CA HIS A 157 -14.76 16.73 -3.26
C HIS A 157 -14.40 15.34 -2.72
N ILE A 158 -14.98 14.31 -3.34
CA ILE A 158 -14.70 12.90 -3.02
C ILE A 158 -13.50 12.44 -3.83
N GLY A 159 -12.42 12.07 -3.14
CA GLY A 159 -11.27 11.44 -3.76
C GLY A 159 -11.56 9.98 -4.12
N LYS A 160 -11.03 9.51 -5.26
CA LYS A 160 -11.19 8.15 -5.76
C LYS A 160 -9.83 7.47 -5.96
N ILE A 161 -9.71 6.24 -5.49
CA ILE A 161 -8.51 5.41 -5.67
C ILE A 161 -8.96 4.03 -6.15
N GLN A 162 -8.52 3.63 -7.34
CA GLN A 162 -8.73 2.27 -7.84
C GLN A 162 -7.56 1.40 -7.37
N THR A 163 -7.84 0.46 -6.48
CA THR A 163 -6.82 -0.50 -6.03
C THR A 163 -6.90 -1.80 -6.82
N VAL A 164 -5.76 -2.46 -6.94
CA VAL A 164 -5.63 -3.81 -7.48
C VAL A 164 -4.73 -4.63 -6.55
N THR A 165 -5.22 -5.80 -6.15
CA THR A 165 -4.42 -6.78 -5.40
C THR A 165 -3.84 -7.81 -6.35
N PHE A 166 -2.53 -7.88 -6.39
CA PHE A 166 -1.72 -8.83 -7.13
C PHE A 166 -1.25 -9.95 -6.21
N LEU A 167 -1.37 -11.19 -6.66
CA LEU A 167 -0.64 -12.35 -6.12
C LEU A 167 0.18 -12.97 -7.24
N GLY A 168 1.29 -13.62 -6.91
CA GLY A 168 2.10 -14.26 -7.92
C GLY A 168 3.45 -14.72 -7.42
N THR A 169 4.35 -14.97 -8.38
CA THR A 169 5.75 -15.31 -8.12
C THR A 169 6.66 -14.37 -8.87
N LEU A 170 7.80 -14.07 -8.24
CA LEU A 170 8.87 -13.30 -8.84
C LEU A 170 10.22 -13.95 -8.57
N THR A 171 11.17 -13.66 -9.44
CA THR A 171 12.57 -14.05 -9.32
C THR A 171 13.41 -12.80 -9.09
N VAL A 172 14.25 -12.81 -8.07
CA VAL A 172 15.07 -11.64 -7.70
C VAL A 172 16.15 -11.41 -8.74
N GLU A 173 16.22 -10.21 -9.30
CA GLU A 173 17.31 -9.77 -10.17
C GLU A 173 18.38 -9.06 -9.32
N GLU A 174 18.00 -7.97 -8.65
CA GLU A 174 18.87 -7.16 -7.80
C GLU A 174 18.32 -7.05 -6.37
N PRO A 175 18.92 -7.78 -5.40
CA PRO A 175 18.45 -7.83 -4.01
C PRO A 175 18.27 -6.48 -3.33
N GLU A 176 19.21 -5.55 -3.57
CA GLU A 176 19.22 -4.23 -2.93
C GLU A 176 18.08 -3.35 -3.46
N LEU A 177 17.86 -3.36 -4.77
CA LEU A 177 16.77 -2.63 -5.42
C LEU A 177 15.42 -3.19 -4.99
N LEU A 178 15.28 -4.51 -4.90
CA LEU A 178 14.04 -5.13 -4.43
C LEU A 178 13.78 -4.83 -2.94
N THR A 179 14.81 -4.86 -2.10
CA THR A 179 14.70 -4.48 -0.68
C THR A 179 14.28 -3.02 -0.53
N ALA A 180 14.82 -2.11 -1.36
CA ALA A 180 14.40 -0.72 -1.40
C ALA A 180 12.93 -0.57 -1.83
N LYS A 181 12.45 -1.38 -2.79
CA LYS A 181 11.03 -1.40 -3.22
C LYS A 181 10.11 -1.89 -2.11
N ILE A 182 10.51 -2.91 -1.36
CA ILE A 182 9.76 -3.40 -0.17
C ILE A 182 9.69 -2.29 0.88
N SER A 183 10.81 -1.65 1.21
CA SER A 183 10.87 -0.61 2.24
C SER A 183 10.07 0.64 1.86
N ASN A 184 10.27 1.16 0.65
CA ASN A 184 9.67 2.42 0.21
C ASN A 184 8.24 2.25 -0.30
N GLY A 185 7.89 1.05 -0.75
CA GLY A 185 6.59 0.70 -1.30
C GLY A 185 6.45 0.99 -2.79
N VAL A 186 5.59 0.20 -3.43
CA VAL A 186 5.43 0.15 -4.89
C VAL A 186 4.20 0.95 -5.35
N GLY A 187 4.41 1.94 -6.22
CA GLY A 187 3.32 2.73 -6.80
C GLY A 187 2.73 3.81 -5.87
N PRO A 188 1.65 4.48 -6.31
CA PRO A 188 1.04 5.59 -5.59
C PRO A 188 0.05 5.14 -4.50
N ALA A 189 -0.58 6.11 -3.83
CA ALA A 189 -1.62 5.92 -2.81
C ALA A 189 -1.16 5.14 -1.55
N LYS A 190 0.13 5.23 -1.20
CA LYS A 190 0.73 4.55 -0.05
C LYS A 190 0.05 4.84 1.30
N SER A 191 -0.47 6.06 1.47
CA SER A 191 -1.26 6.43 2.66
C SER A 191 -2.64 5.77 2.72
N PHE A 192 -3.09 5.08 1.67
CA PHE A 192 -4.42 4.48 1.56
C PHE A 192 -4.36 2.95 1.50
N GLY A 193 -3.33 2.34 2.12
CA GLY A 193 -3.19 0.89 2.18
C GLY A 193 -2.60 0.25 0.92
N CYS A 194 -1.97 1.04 0.05
CA CYS A 194 -1.29 0.58 -1.17
C CYS A 194 0.23 0.53 -1.00
N GLY A 195 0.90 -0.21 -1.86
CA GLY A 195 2.34 -0.21 -2.03
C GLY A 195 3.12 -1.15 -1.12
N LEU A 196 2.49 -1.78 -0.13
CA LEU A 196 3.13 -2.81 0.69
C LEU A 196 3.31 -4.09 -0.13
N LEU A 197 4.57 -4.35 -0.55
CA LEU A 197 5.01 -5.58 -1.19
C LEU A 197 5.48 -6.57 -0.12
N THR A 198 4.83 -7.72 -0.02
CA THR A 198 5.23 -8.80 0.91
C THR A 198 5.70 -10.02 0.16
N LEU A 199 6.81 -10.62 0.60
CA LEU A 199 7.41 -11.82 0.00
C LEU A 199 7.31 -13.02 0.95
N ALA A 200 7.16 -14.21 0.39
CA ALA A 200 7.29 -15.49 1.07
C ALA A 200 8.16 -16.44 0.24
N ARG A 201 9.03 -17.20 0.90
CA ARG A 201 9.87 -18.21 0.22
C ARG A 201 8.98 -19.27 -0.44
N ILE A 202 9.40 -19.74 -1.62
CA ILE A 202 8.76 -20.84 -2.32
C ILE A 202 9.09 -22.16 -1.66
#